data_AF-A0A3D9RI31-F1
#
_entry.id   AF-A0A3D9RI31-F1
#
_cell.length_a   1.000
_cell.length_b   1.000
_cell.length_c   1.000
_cell.angle_alpha   90.00
_cell.angle_beta   90.00
_cell.angle_gamma   90.00
#
_symmetry.space_group_name_H-M   'P 1'
#
loop_
_entity.id
_entity.type
_entity.pdbx_description
1 polymer ?
#
loop_
_entity_poly.entity_id
_entity_poly.type
_entity_poly.pdbx_seq_one_letter_code
_entity_poly.pdbx_strand_id
1 'polypeptide(L)'
;MNNMHRMKKYGITLVAFVTLSVSQLSEGASVSPVQAAAAGAPSAWAKQEIQDAIDSGLIPYGLTNSYQKPLTRQEFSEMAVQLYQVLTSEKPPAPKADPFKDTNSYPVLQAYGLGIVKGTSANTFTPGATITREQISLMLYNTLAVSGYSDKLTSAHGAAPTFADAKKIAAWSKDAVMLLAAKGIMKGDGSTAGLPNFMPLGTTTREQAIVLVYRIYTQFGSYFVNDELDLLNAANQTRPVVIKDERARTVDAKAKQILADIIKPGMSDYERELAIHNYLLLHIAYDYDNYKNNTVPEESYTIYGSLMKGIAVCQGYAYSAQLLLTMAGIESHIVTGTVDGARHAWNKVKIGGAYYNLDVTWDDPVPDVEGRLTYGYFNITDDELRRDHVWTDQLPKATAIIYNYYTYNGLTVDTPQQFEERIDDAIRSKADSVTLKRIYTDSQGASAWSPIMQKHAAEIASYSYTMDKSGVVSFKFRYR
;
A
#
# COMPACT_ATOMS: atom_id res chain seq x y z
N MET A 1 -26.02 18.77 -52.47
CA MET A 1 -25.69 18.94 -51.03
C MET A 1 -25.21 17.59 -50.53
N ASN A 2 -23.94 17.55 -50.10
CA ASN A 2 -23.10 16.37 -49.97
C ASN A 2 -23.11 15.77 -48.55
N ASN A 3 -22.91 14.45 -48.51
CA ASN A 3 -22.13 13.66 -47.55
C ASN A 3 -22.67 13.28 -46.16
N MET A 4 -22.96 11.97 -46.05
CA MET A 4 -22.25 11.00 -45.21
C MET A 4 -21.98 11.34 -43.73
N HIS A 5 -22.63 10.61 -42.84
CA HIS A 5 -21.91 9.99 -41.72
C HIS A 5 -22.43 8.59 -41.38
N ARG A 6 -21.45 7.70 -41.19
CA ARG A 6 -21.52 6.24 -41.13
C ARG A 6 -21.15 5.85 -39.71
N MET A 7 -22.11 5.40 -38.90
CA MET A 7 -21.80 4.80 -37.59
C MET A 7 -21.65 3.28 -37.74
N LYS A 8 -20.45 2.80 -37.44
CA LYS A 8 -20.09 1.38 -37.39
C LYS A 8 -20.67 0.74 -36.13
N LYS A 9 -21.40 -0.37 -36.31
CA LYS A 9 -21.73 -1.33 -35.27
C LYS A 9 -20.46 -2.12 -34.91
N TYR A 10 -20.10 -2.18 -33.63
CA TYR A 10 -19.12 -3.14 -33.12
C TYR A 10 -19.88 -4.31 -32.50
N GLY A 11 -19.78 -5.47 -33.15
CA GLY A 11 -20.29 -6.74 -32.64
C GLY A 11 -19.33 -7.32 -31.60
N ILE A 12 -19.88 -7.75 -30.48
CA ILE A 12 -19.18 -8.50 -29.42
C ILE A 12 -19.12 -9.96 -29.89
N THR A 13 -17.91 -10.47 -30.17
CA THR A 13 -17.69 -11.88 -30.48
C THR A 13 -17.49 -12.66 -29.20
N LEU A 14 -18.49 -13.49 -28.87
CA LEU A 14 -18.43 -14.53 -27.85
C LEU A 14 -17.54 -15.67 -28.36
N VAL A 15 -16.40 -15.93 -27.71
CA VAL A 15 -15.53 -17.06 -28.06
C VAL A 15 -15.98 -18.30 -27.27
N ALA A 16 -16.57 -19.25 -27.97
CA ALA A 16 -16.89 -20.58 -27.46
C ALA A 16 -15.66 -21.49 -27.54
N PHE A 17 -15.33 -22.16 -26.43
CA PHE A 17 -14.30 -23.21 -26.40
C PHE A 17 -14.84 -24.49 -27.04
N VAL A 18 -14.27 -24.88 -28.18
CA VAL A 18 -14.46 -26.20 -28.79
C VAL A 18 -13.28 -27.08 -28.35
N THR A 19 -13.57 -28.10 -27.53
CA THR A 19 -12.61 -29.17 -27.23
C THR A 19 -12.60 -30.17 -28.39
N LEU A 20 -11.53 -30.17 -29.17
CA LEU A 20 -11.23 -31.22 -30.15
C LEU A 20 -10.28 -32.24 -29.51
N SER A 21 -10.78 -33.46 -29.32
CA SER A 21 -9.98 -34.65 -29.03
C SER A 21 -9.23 -35.09 -30.28
N VAL A 22 -7.91 -35.19 -30.21
CA VAL A 22 -7.08 -35.78 -31.28
C VAL A 22 -6.39 -37.03 -30.74
N SER A 23 -6.74 -38.15 -31.35
CA SER A 23 -6.11 -39.46 -31.24
C SER A 23 -4.75 -39.50 -31.96
N GLN A 24 -3.88 -40.36 -31.42
CA GLN A 24 -2.47 -40.63 -31.77
C GLN A 24 -2.14 -40.71 -33.27
N LEU A 25 -0.94 -40.22 -33.67
CA LEU A 25 0.16 -41.03 -34.24
C LEU A 25 1.43 -40.22 -34.64
N SER A 26 2.56 -40.92 -34.46
CA SER A 26 3.91 -40.78 -35.02
C SER A 26 4.95 -39.86 -34.32
N GLU A 27 6.02 -40.52 -33.89
CA GLU A 27 7.24 -40.01 -33.28
C GLU A 27 8.06 -39.18 -34.27
N GLY A 28 8.23 -37.91 -33.93
CA GLY A 28 9.38 -37.11 -34.33
C GLY A 28 9.75 -36.28 -33.10
N ALA A 29 10.99 -36.42 -32.62
CA ALA A 29 11.48 -35.74 -31.42
C ALA A 29 11.31 -34.21 -31.57
N SER A 30 10.21 -33.69 -31.06
CA SER A 30 9.90 -32.27 -30.95
C SER A 30 10.04 -31.92 -29.47
N VAL A 31 10.99 -31.03 -29.19
CA VAL A 31 11.22 -30.50 -27.86
C VAL A 31 9.92 -29.81 -27.42
N SER A 32 9.33 -30.26 -26.32
CA SER A 32 8.06 -29.73 -25.83
C SER A 32 8.16 -28.20 -25.61
N PRO A 33 7.14 -27.41 -26.01
CA PRO A 33 7.10 -25.96 -25.77
C PRO A 33 7.35 -25.55 -24.31
N VAL A 34 7.04 -26.45 -23.37
CA VAL A 34 7.26 -26.28 -21.93
C VAL A 34 8.74 -26.23 -21.56
N GLN A 35 9.60 -26.93 -22.29
CA GLN A 35 11.05 -26.99 -22.03
C GLN A 35 11.82 -25.83 -22.70
N ALA A 36 11.29 -25.32 -23.81
CA ALA A 36 11.79 -24.08 -24.43
C ALA A 36 11.40 -22.83 -23.62
N ALA A 37 10.21 -22.81 -22.99
CA ALA A 37 9.81 -21.74 -22.06
C ALA A 37 10.65 -21.73 -20.77
N ALA A 38 11.11 -22.90 -20.29
CA ALA A 38 11.98 -23.01 -19.13
C ALA A 38 13.39 -22.41 -19.35
N ALA A 39 13.90 -22.40 -20.59
CA ALA A 39 15.23 -21.89 -20.91
C ALA A 39 15.34 -20.34 -20.91
N GLY A 40 14.21 -19.64 -20.81
CA GLY A 40 14.13 -18.18 -20.86
C GLY A 40 13.49 -17.53 -19.63
N ALA A 41 13.12 -18.31 -18.61
CA ALA A 41 12.44 -17.85 -17.39
C ALA A 41 13.43 -17.50 -16.25
N PRO A 42 13.03 -16.63 -15.31
CA PRO A 42 13.80 -16.37 -14.10
C PRO A 42 14.01 -17.62 -13.26
N SER A 43 15.17 -17.72 -12.61
CA SER A 43 15.36 -18.63 -11.48
C SER A 43 14.38 -18.32 -10.36
N ALA A 44 13.95 -19.34 -9.60
CA ALA A 44 12.96 -19.18 -8.53
C ALA A 44 13.37 -18.12 -7.48
N TRP A 45 14.67 -18.03 -7.17
CA TRP A 45 15.21 -17.06 -6.21
C TRP A 45 15.10 -15.60 -6.69
N ALA A 46 15.10 -15.38 -8.01
CA ALA A 46 15.09 -14.04 -8.61
C ALA A 46 13.67 -13.60 -9.01
N LYS A 47 12.74 -14.54 -9.15
CA LYS A 47 11.43 -14.31 -9.79
C LYS A 47 10.67 -13.11 -9.21
N GLN A 48 10.59 -13.00 -7.88
CA GLN A 48 9.86 -11.89 -7.24
C GLN A 48 10.57 -10.56 -7.46
N GLU A 49 11.87 -10.47 -7.16
CA GLU A 49 12.64 -9.22 -7.34
C GLU A 49 12.66 -8.76 -8.81
N ILE A 50 12.64 -9.69 -9.78
CA ILE A 50 12.51 -9.34 -11.20
C ILE A 50 11.13 -8.78 -11.51
N GLN A 51 10.06 -9.39 -10.97
CA GLN A 51 8.70 -8.88 -11.16
C GLN A 51 8.58 -7.45 -10.59
N ASP A 52 9.05 -7.25 -9.36
CA ASP A 52 9.05 -5.92 -8.73
C ASP A 52 9.87 -4.90 -9.53
N ALA A 53 11.00 -5.32 -10.12
CA ALA A 53 11.82 -4.45 -10.97
C ALA A 53 11.10 -4.01 -12.25
N ILE A 54 10.34 -4.93 -12.86
CA ILE A 54 9.51 -4.64 -14.04
C ILE A 54 8.39 -3.67 -13.66
N ASP A 55 7.69 -3.93 -12.56
CA ASP A 55 6.59 -3.09 -12.07
C ASP A 55 7.09 -1.69 -11.65
N SER A 56 8.34 -1.60 -11.20
CA SER A 56 9.02 -0.33 -10.90
C SER A 56 9.58 0.39 -12.13
N GLY A 57 9.40 -0.14 -13.34
CA GLY A 57 9.88 0.48 -14.58
C GLY A 57 11.41 0.54 -14.71
N LEU A 58 12.14 -0.33 -13.98
CA LEU A 58 13.60 -0.32 -13.96
C LEU A 58 14.24 -1.01 -15.17
N ILE A 59 13.48 -1.85 -15.89
CA ILE A 59 14.03 -2.77 -16.88
C ILE A 59 13.70 -2.30 -18.30
N PRO A 60 14.70 -1.99 -19.13
CA PRO A 60 14.49 -1.66 -20.53
C PRO A 60 13.73 -2.75 -21.30
N TYR A 61 12.93 -2.32 -22.28
CA TYR A 61 12.25 -3.23 -23.18
C TYR A 61 13.25 -4.15 -23.89
N GLY A 62 12.95 -5.46 -23.93
CA GLY A 62 13.83 -6.47 -24.53
C GLY A 62 14.81 -7.16 -23.56
N LEU A 63 14.91 -6.69 -22.31
CA LEU A 63 15.72 -7.34 -21.27
C LEU A 63 14.90 -8.19 -20.28
N THR A 64 13.62 -8.45 -20.61
CA THR A 64 12.69 -9.28 -19.84
C THR A 64 12.61 -10.73 -20.36
N ASN A 65 13.74 -11.26 -20.84
CA ASN A 65 13.87 -12.65 -21.33
C ASN A 65 15.28 -13.20 -21.10
N SER A 66 15.49 -14.49 -21.39
CA SER A 66 16.81 -15.15 -21.38
C SER A 66 17.60 -14.92 -20.09
N TYR A 67 16.90 -14.88 -18.96
CA TYR A 67 17.36 -14.36 -17.67
C TYR A 67 18.67 -14.97 -17.17
N GLN A 68 18.89 -16.27 -17.39
CA GLN A 68 20.06 -16.99 -16.89
C GLN A 68 21.29 -16.85 -17.81
N LYS A 69 21.17 -16.18 -18.97
CA LYS A 69 22.30 -15.97 -19.88
C LYS A 69 23.24 -14.89 -19.36
N PRO A 70 24.55 -14.97 -19.68
CA PRO A 70 25.50 -13.89 -19.45
C PRO A 70 25.00 -12.56 -20.01
N LEU A 71 25.10 -11.50 -19.22
CA LEU A 71 24.77 -10.14 -19.65
C LEU A 71 25.99 -9.49 -20.33
N THR A 72 25.73 -8.74 -21.40
CA THR A 72 26.76 -7.97 -22.10
C THR A 72 26.96 -6.58 -21.48
N ARG A 73 28.10 -5.96 -21.78
CA ARG A 73 28.41 -4.57 -21.38
C ARG A 73 27.41 -3.56 -21.91
N GLN A 74 26.93 -3.74 -23.15
CA GLN A 74 25.91 -2.87 -23.73
C GLN A 74 24.59 -2.99 -22.97
N GLU A 75 24.07 -4.20 -22.77
CA GLU A 75 22.79 -4.41 -22.07
C GLU A 75 22.83 -3.86 -20.64
N PHE A 76 23.96 -3.99 -19.94
CA PHE A 76 24.08 -3.39 -18.61
C PHE A 76 24.15 -1.86 -18.64
N SER A 77 24.69 -1.27 -19.71
CA SER A 77 24.67 0.19 -19.89
C SER A 77 23.24 0.70 -20.07
N GLU A 78 22.41 -0.04 -20.82
CA GLU A 78 20.98 0.24 -20.99
C GLU A 78 20.24 0.21 -19.64
N MET A 79 20.50 -0.82 -18.82
CA MET A 79 19.93 -0.90 -17.46
C MET A 79 20.42 0.24 -16.55
N ALA A 80 21.69 0.60 -16.62
CA ALA A 80 22.27 1.66 -15.79
C ALA A 80 21.70 3.06 -16.13
N VAL A 81 21.42 3.31 -17.41
CA VAL A 81 20.75 4.54 -17.87
C VAL A 81 19.29 4.58 -17.45
N GLN A 82 18.57 3.45 -17.54
CA GLN A 82 17.20 3.35 -17.04
C GLN A 82 17.14 3.57 -15.53
N LEU A 83 18.09 2.99 -14.78
CA LEU A 83 18.20 3.20 -13.33
C LEU A 83 18.47 4.67 -12.99
N TYR A 84 19.37 5.36 -13.72
CA TYR A 84 19.57 6.81 -13.56
C TYR A 84 18.26 7.58 -13.73
N GLN A 85 17.50 7.29 -14.79
CA GLN A 85 16.23 7.95 -15.05
C GLN A 85 15.22 7.74 -13.93
N VAL A 86 15.12 6.52 -13.41
CA VAL A 86 14.20 6.21 -12.30
C VAL A 86 14.64 6.87 -10.99
N LEU A 87 15.95 6.84 -10.67
CA LEU A 87 16.48 7.46 -9.45
C LEU A 87 16.32 8.98 -9.43
N THR A 88 16.55 9.64 -10.57
CA THR A 88 16.51 11.11 -10.68
C THR A 88 15.14 11.64 -11.05
N SER A 89 14.26 10.81 -11.62
CA SER A 89 13.07 11.24 -12.37
C SER A 89 13.36 12.17 -13.56
N GLU A 90 14.59 12.20 -14.05
CA GLU A 90 15.00 13.03 -15.17
C GLU A 90 15.32 12.18 -16.40
N LYS A 91 15.03 12.72 -17.58
CA LYS A 91 15.48 12.07 -18.82
C LYS A 91 17.00 12.09 -18.86
N PRO A 92 17.67 10.97 -19.18
CA PRO A 92 19.12 10.96 -19.32
C PRO A 92 19.51 11.95 -20.43
N PRO A 93 20.57 12.77 -20.22
CA PRO A 93 21.01 13.74 -21.21
C PRO A 93 21.31 13.09 -22.57
N ALA A 94 21.11 13.83 -23.65
CA ALA A 94 21.52 13.38 -24.97
C ALA A 94 23.05 13.23 -25.04
N PRO A 95 23.58 12.21 -25.75
CA PRO A 95 25.02 12.05 -25.93
C PRO A 95 25.64 13.29 -26.60
N LYS A 96 26.78 13.73 -26.08
CA LYS A 96 27.54 14.87 -26.63
C LYS A 96 28.68 14.45 -27.56
N ALA A 97 29.12 13.20 -27.47
CA ALA A 97 30.22 12.66 -28.26
C ALA A 97 30.04 11.15 -28.47
N ASP A 98 30.59 10.66 -29.58
CA ASP A 98 30.77 9.23 -29.85
C ASP A 98 32.26 8.94 -30.06
N PRO A 99 32.99 8.52 -29.01
CA PRO A 99 34.41 8.19 -29.15
C PRO A 99 34.63 6.78 -29.71
N PHE A 100 33.58 5.95 -29.81
CA PHE A 100 33.73 4.52 -30.06
C PHE A 100 33.55 4.18 -31.54
N LYS A 101 34.30 3.18 -32.01
CA LYS A 101 34.22 2.70 -33.41
C LYS A 101 33.40 1.42 -33.56
N ASP A 102 33.12 0.74 -32.45
CA ASP A 102 32.53 -0.59 -32.38
C ASP A 102 31.10 -0.60 -31.82
N THR A 103 30.54 0.57 -31.49
CA THR A 103 29.14 0.72 -31.10
C THR A 103 28.66 2.13 -31.43
N ASN A 104 27.40 2.25 -31.81
CA ASN A 104 26.66 3.51 -31.92
C ASN A 104 25.40 3.49 -31.01
N SER A 105 25.39 2.59 -30.02
CA SER A 105 24.25 2.38 -29.13
C SER A 105 23.99 3.66 -28.33
N TYR A 106 22.82 4.27 -28.55
CA TYR A 106 22.46 5.53 -27.91
C TYR A 106 22.55 5.46 -26.37
N PRO A 107 22.03 4.42 -25.69
CA PRO A 107 22.20 4.27 -24.24
C PRO A 107 23.67 4.11 -23.79
N VAL A 108 24.52 3.44 -24.58
CA VAL A 108 25.96 3.34 -24.25
C VAL A 108 26.61 4.73 -24.28
N LEU A 109 26.27 5.54 -25.28
CA LEU A 109 26.79 6.90 -25.40
C LEU A 109 26.24 7.83 -24.31
N GLN A 110 24.99 7.62 -23.87
CA GLN A 110 24.43 8.32 -22.71
C GLN A 110 25.18 7.94 -21.43
N ALA A 111 25.36 6.63 -21.18
CA ALA A 111 26.11 6.14 -20.03
C ALA A 111 27.54 6.67 -20.02
N TYR A 112 28.19 6.76 -21.18
CA TYR A 112 29.53 7.33 -21.32
C TYR A 112 29.53 8.83 -21.02
N GLY A 113 28.58 9.58 -21.61
CA GLY A 113 28.44 11.02 -21.38
C GLY A 113 28.12 11.40 -19.94
N LEU A 114 27.41 10.53 -19.22
CA LEU A 114 27.15 10.65 -17.78
C LEU A 114 28.37 10.26 -16.92
N GLY A 115 29.36 9.54 -17.49
CA GLY A 115 30.49 9.01 -16.74
C GLY A 115 30.21 7.69 -15.99
N ILE A 116 29.09 7.03 -16.30
CA ILE A 116 28.73 5.71 -15.75
C ILE A 116 29.71 4.64 -16.27
N VAL A 117 30.03 4.72 -17.57
CA VAL A 117 30.93 3.76 -18.26
C VAL A 117 32.14 4.43 -18.87
N LYS A 118 33.16 3.59 -19.13
CA LYS A 118 34.33 3.92 -19.95
C LYS A 118 34.54 2.83 -21.01
N GLY A 119 35.24 3.19 -22.08
CA GLY A 119 35.72 2.23 -23.07
C GLY A 119 36.80 1.31 -22.49
N THR A 120 37.00 0.15 -23.13
CA THR A 120 38.13 -0.74 -22.86
C THR A 120 39.42 -0.23 -23.52
N SER A 121 39.28 0.68 -24.48
CA SER A 121 40.35 1.52 -25.02
C SER A 121 39.80 2.93 -25.27
N ALA A 122 40.63 3.84 -25.76
CA ALA A 122 40.22 5.20 -26.09
C ALA A 122 39.10 5.26 -27.15
N ASN A 123 38.99 4.26 -28.05
CA ASN A 123 38.04 4.26 -29.16
C ASN A 123 37.27 2.94 -29.33
N THR A 124 37.27 2.10 -28.30
CA THR A 124 36.61 0.78 -28.30
C THR A 124 35.84 0.59 -27.00
N PHE A 125 34.55 0.25 -27.10
CA PHE A 125 33.70 -0.02 -25.95
C PHE A 125 33.59 -1.51 -25.60
N THR A 126 33.67 -2.39 -26.59
CA THR A 126 33.41 -3.84 -26.57
C THR A 126 31.98 -4.20 -26.14
N PRO A 127 30.93 -3.81 -26.90
CA PRO A 127 29.54 -3.93 -26.49
C PRO A 127 29.08 -5.36 -26.22
N GLY A 128 29.52 -6.33 -27.03
CA GLY A 128 29.13 -7.74 -26.93
C GLY A 128 29.93 -8.55 -25.90
N ALA A 129 30.94 -7.96 -25.25
CA ALA A 129 31.68 -8.66 -24.22
C ALA A 129 30.82 -8.83 -22.95
N THR A 130 30.91 -10.00 -22.33
CA THR A 130 30.22 -10.27 -21.06
C THR A 130 30.80 -9.43 -19.94
N ILE A 131 29.94 -8.99 -19.02
CA ILE A 131 30.35 -8.10 -17.93
C ILE A 131 30.72 -8.87 -16.65
N THR A 132 31.82 -8.47 -16.01
CA THR A 132 32.24 -9.07 -14.74
C THR A 132 31.51 -8.46 -13.55
N ARG A 133 31.55 -9.17 -12.42
CA ARG A 133 30.95 -8.74 -11.16
C ARG A 133 31.50 -7.40 -10.67
N GLU A 134 32.82 -7.20 -10.71
CA GLU A 134 33.42 -5.92 -10.29
C GLU A 134 33.14 -4.76 -11.25
N GLN A 135 32.96 -5.04 -12.55
CA GLN A 135 32.56 -4.04 -13.55
C GLN A 135 31.12 -3.57 -13.33
N ILE A 136 30.18 -4.50 -13.07
CA ILE A 136 28.82 -4.15 -12.68
C ILE A 136 28.82 -3.31 -11.40
N SER A 137 29.63 -3.70 -10.41
CA SER A 137 29.72 -2.93 -9.16
C SER A 137 30.13 -1.49 -9.41
N LEU A 138 31.19 -1.28 -10.21
CA LEU A 138 31.64 0.06 -10.55
C LEU A 138 30.56 0.86 -11.31
N MET A 139 29.90 0.25 -12.28
CA MET A 139 28.85 0.91 -13.06
C MET A 139 27.67 1.34 -12.17
N LEU A 140 27.21 0.49 -11.25
CA LEU A 140 26.15 0.84 -10.30
C LEU A 140 26.58 1.95 -9.33
N TYR A 141 27.81 1.88 -8.84
CA TYR A 141 28.39 2.92 -7.99
C TYR A 141 28.43 4.27 -8.71
N ASN A 142 28.89 4.29 -9.97
CA ASN A 142 28.90 5.50 -10.78
C ASN A 142 27.49 6.00 -11.06
N THR A 143 26.53 5.12 -11.37
CA THR A 143 25.12 5.50 -11.53
C THR A 143 24.59 6.22 -10.30
N LEU A 144 24.87 5.71 -9.09
CA LEU A 144 24.50 6.39 -7.85
C LEU A 144 25.17 7.77 -7.72
N ALA A 145 26.47 7.85 -7.99
CA ALA A 145 27.23 9.10 -7.88
C ALA A 145 26.63 10.20 -8.78
N VAL A 146 26.37 9.86 -10.05
CA VAL A 146 25.82 10.81 -11.03
C VAL A 146 24.34 11.10 -10.80
N SER A 147 23.62 10.23 -10.08
CA SER A 147 22.23 10.44 -9.67
C SER A 147 22.09 11.29 -8.39
N GLY A 148 23.17 11.92 -7.92
CA GLY A 148 23.15 12.82 -6.76
C GLY A 148 23.33 12.12 -5.41
N TYR A 149 23.75 10.85 -5.39
CA TYR A 149 23.95 10.10 -4.14
C TYR A 149 25.40 10.07 -3.65
N SER A 150 26.30 10.91 -4.20
CA SER A 150 27.73 10.94 -3.86
C SER A 150 28.01 11.00 -2.35
N ASP A 151 27.24 11.79 -1.58
CA ASP A 151 27.41 11.90 -0.13
C ASP A 151 27.07 10.59 0.61
N LYS A 152 26.19 9.77 0.03
CA LYS A 152 25.85 8.44 0.54
C LYS A 152 26.86 7.36 0.14
N LEU A 153 27.80 7.66 -0.77
CA LEU A 153 28.83 6.70 -1.19
C LEU A 153 30.04 6.70 -0.25
N THR A 154 30.41 7.86 0.31
CA THR A 154 31.57 8.01 1.21
C THR A 154 31.23 7.63 2.66
N SER A 155 29.98 7.86 3.07
CA SER A 155 29.50 7.72 4.45
C SER A 155 29.02 6.29 4.81
N ALA A 156 28.88 5.39 3.83
CA ALA A 156 28.04 4.20 3.97
C ALA A 156 28.76 2.85 3.85
N HIS A 157 30.05 2.79 4.20
CA HIS A 157 30.84 1.58 4.04
C HIS A 157 30.48 0.46 5.02
N GLY A 158 29.84 0.77 6.16
CA GLY A 158 29.62 -0.23 7.22
C GLY A 158 30.89 -1.05 7.51
N ALA A 159 30.74 -2.23 8.10
CA ALA A 159 31.80 -3.24 8.01
C ALA A 159 31.48 -4.12 6.79
N ALA A 160 32.15 -3.89 5.66
CA ALA A 160 32.02 -4.79 4.51
C ALA A 160 32.46 -6.21 4.90
N PRO A 161 31.78 -7.27 4.40
CA PRO A 161 32.25 -8.64 4.58
C PRO A 161 33.69 -8.79 4.08
N THR A 162 34.52 -9.50 4.83
CA THR A 162 35.85 -9.86 4.35
C THR A 162 35.73 -11.02 3.37
N PHE A 163 36.24 -10.85 2.15
CA PHE A 163 36.22 -11.90 1.12
C PHE A 163 37.54 -12.67 1.06
N ALA A 164 37.47 -13.99 0.89
CA ALA A 164 38.64 -14.85 0.75
C ALA A 164 39.50 -14.47 -0.47
N ASP A 165 38.85 -14.02 -1.55
CA ASP A 165 39.46 -13.61 -2.80
C ASP A 165 39.61 -12.08 -2.94
N ALA A 166 39.58 -11.32 -1.83
CA ALA A 166 39.65 -9.86 -1.86
C ALA A 166 40.89 -9.33 -2.60
N LYS A 167 42.00 -10.07 -2.64
CA LYS A 167 43.22 -9.73 -3.41
C LYS A 167 43.02 -9.74 -4.93
N LYS A 168 41.96 -10.38 -5.44
CA LYS A 168 41.61 -10.41 -6.87
C LYS A 168 40.74 -9.21 -7.29
N ILE A 169 40.22 -8.45 -6.32
CA ILE A 169 39.43 -7.24 -6.60
C ILE A 169 40.40 -6.16 -7.07
N ALA A 170 40.15 -5.59 -8.24
CA ALA A 170 41.02 -4.56 -8.77
C ALA A 170 40.93 -3.27 -7.93
N ALA A 171 42.04 -2.54 -7.83
CA ALA A 171 42.08 -1.30 -7.04
C ALA A 171 41.03 -0.27 -7.51
N TRP A 172 40.73 -0.24 -8.81
CA TRP A 172 39.76 0.67 -9.41
C TRP A 172 38.29 0.31 -9.11
N SER A 173 37.98 -0.92 -8.72
CA SER A 173 36.62 -1.39 -8.40
C SER A 173 36.38 -1.48 -6.90
N LYS A 174 37.43 -1.34 -6.08
CA LYS A 174 37.41 -1.68 -4.67
C LYS A 174 36.29 -0.98 -3.89
N ASP A 175 36.18 0.34 -3.99
CA ASP A 175 35.18 1.10 -3.23
C ASP A 175 33.75 0.71 -3.63
N ALA A 176 33.53 0.51 -4.93
CA ALA A 176 32.25 0.06 -5.45
C ALA A 176 31.87 -1.35 -4.94
N VAL A 177 32.81 -2.29 -4.98
CA VAL A 177 32.60 -3.64 -4.46
C VAL A 177 32.33 -3.61 -2.96
N MET A 178 33.10 -2.83 -2.19
CA MET A 178 32.92 -2.73 -0.74
C MET A 178 31.55 -2.14 -0.37
N LEU A 179 31.12 -1.06 -1.04
CA LEU A 179 29.81 -0.45 -0.78
C LEU A 179 28.67 -1.44 -1.02
N LEU A 180 28.65 -2.07 -2.20
CA LEU A 180 27.57 -2.99 -2.59
C LEU A 180 27.55 -4.24 -1.70
N ALA A 181 28.72 -4.71 -1.25
CA ALA A 181 28.84 -5.82 -0.32
C ALA A 181 28.33 -5.43 1.08
N ALA A 182 28.75 -4.29 1.62
CA ALA A 182 28.33 -3.80 2.94
C ALA A 182 26.83 -3.56 3.03
N LYS A 183 26.22 -3.10 1.93
CA LYS A 183 24.78 -2.92 1.78
C LYS A 183 24.01 -4.21 1.49
N GLY A 184 24.70 -5.33 1.34
CA GLY A 184 24.10 -6.63 1.00
C GLY A 184 23.44 -6.68 -0.39
N ILE A 185 23.70 -5.66 -1.23
CA ILE A 185 23.17 -5.56 -2.61
C ILE A 185 23.80 -6.68 -3.44
N MET A 186 25.13 -6.75 -3.41
CA MET A 186 25.91 -7.77 -4.09
C MET A 186 26.57 -8.68 -3.06
N LYS A 187 26.01 -9.88 -2.92
CA LYS A 187 26.52 -10.91 -2.00
C LYS A 187 27.60 -11.73 -2.70
N GLY A 188 28.49 -12.35 -1.92
CA GLY A 188 29.48 -13.30 -2.43
C GLY A 188 28.85 -14.61 -2.93
N ASP A 189 29.62 -15.67 -2.98
CA ASP A 189 29.19 -17.03 -3.36
C ASP A 189 28.14 -17.68 -2.43
N GLY A 190 27.77 -17.01 -1.33
CA GLY A 190 26.79 -17.51 -0.38
C GLY A 190 27.34 -18.55 0.60
N SER A 191 28.67 -18.78 0.62
CA SER A 191 29.28 -19.68 1.60
C SER A 191 29.02 -19.19 3.02
N THR A 192 28.49 -20.09 3.86
CA THR A 192 28.36 -19.91 5.31
C THR A 192 29.51 -20.56 6.07
N ALA A 193 30.36 -21.32 5.38
CA ALA A 193 31.55 -21.96 5.94
C ALA A 193 32.80 -21.14 5.54
N GLY A 194 33.35 -20.40 6.50
CA GLY A 194 34.52 -19.54 6.28
C GLY A 194 34.19 -18.21 5.60
N LEU A 195 35.23 -17.55 5.06
CA LEU A 195 35.06 -16.29 4.35
C LEU A 195 34.49 -16.54 2.94
N PRO A 196 33.41 -15.84 2.52
CA PRO A 196 32.84 -16.00 1.18
C PRO A 196 33.80 -15.49 0.09
N ASN A 197 33.63 -15.95 -1.16
CA ASN A 197 34.30 -15.35 -2.32
C ASN A 197 33.39 -14.30 -2.97
N PHE A 198 33.95 -13.15 -3.34
CA PHE A 198 33.23 -12.14 -4.13
C PHE A 198 33.16 -12.52 -5.61
N MET A 199 34.18 -13.20 -6.13
CA MET A 199 34.35 -13.57 -7.55
C MET A 199 34.40 -12.36 -8.50
N PRO A 200 35.36 -11.42 -8.34
CA PRO A 200 35.36 -10.15 -9.08
C PRO A 200 35.38 -10.30 -10.60
N LEU A 201 36.08 -11.32 -11.11
CA LEU A 201 36.19 -11.63 -12.54
C LEU A 201 35.08 -12.57 -13.06
N GLY A 202 34.17 -13.02 -12.18
CA GLY A 202 33.06 -13.87 -12.57
C GLY A 202 32.07 -13.12 -13.46
N THR A 203 31.50 -13.81 -14.45
CA THR A 203 30.47 -13.26 -15.33
C THR A 203 29.13 -13.13 -14.61
N THR A 204 28.41 -12.04 -14.86
CA THR A 204 27.07 -11.81 -14.29
C THR A 204 25.97 -12.15 -15.30
N THR A 205 24.93 -12.84 -14.85
CA THR A 205 23.75 -13.16 -15.67
C THR A 205 22.76 -11.99 -15.73
N ARG A 206 21.81 -12.03 -16.67
CA ARG A 206 20.77 -10.99 -16.78
C ARG A 206 19.90 -10.91 -15.53
N GLU A 207 19.45 -12.02 -14.95
CA GLU A 207 18.68 -12.02 -13.69
C GLU A 207 19.46 -11.43 -12.52
N GLN A 208 20.75 -11.73 -12.41
CA GLN A 208 21.59 -11.16 -11.36
C GLN A 208 21.70 -9.64 -11.52
N ALA A 209 21.89 -9.15 -12.75
CA ALA A 209 21.96 -7.71 -13.00
C ALA A 209 20.63 -6.99 -12.70
N ILE A 210 19.49 -7.56 -13.11
CA ILE A 210 18.16 -7.02 -12.80
C ILE A 210 17.95 -6.90 -11.29
N VAL A 211 18.27 -7.98 -10.56
CA VAL A 211 18.17 -7.99 -9.10
C VAL A 211 19.07 -6.92 -8.46
N LEU A 212 20.29 -6.74 -8.97
CA LEU A 212 21.20 -5.71 -8.45
C LEU A 212 20.66 -4.30 -8.70
N VAL A 213 20.10 -4.03 -9.88
CA VAL A 213 19.44 -2.75 -10.21
C VAL A 213 18.25 -2.49 -9.29
N TYR A 214 17.40 -3.50 -9.07
CA TYR A 214 16.27 -3.40 -8.15
C TYR A 214 16.71 -3.11 -6.72
N ARG A 215 17.74 -3.81 -6.22
CA ARG A 215 18.28 -3.58 -4.88
C ARG A 215 18.92 -2.21 -4.70
N ILE A 216 19.52 -1.65 -5.74
CA ILE A 216 19.99 -0.26 -5.72
C ILE A 216 18.77 0.68 -5.60
N TYR A 217 17.74 0.47 -6.41
CA TYR A 217 16.53 1.28 -6.35
C TYR A 217 15.83 1.21 -4.98
N THR A 218 15.71 0.03 -4.38
CA THR A 218 15.05 -0.11 -3.07
C THR A 218 15.85 0.47 -1.92
N GLN A 219 17.19 0.55 -2.01
CA GLN A 219 18.01 1.13 -0.94
C GLN A 219 18.28 2.64 -1.10
N PHE A 220 18.31 3.15 -2.32
CA PHE A 220 18.68 4.54 -2.60
C PHE A 220 17.54 5.37 -3.20
N GLY A 221 16.65 4.75 -3.95
CA GLY A 221 15.58 5.44 -4.69
C GLY A 221 14.51 6.06 -3.80
N SER A 222 13.63 6.82 -4.45
CA SER A 222 12.46 7.41 -3.81
C SER A 222 11.24 6.51 -3.99
N TYR A 223 10.28 6.59 -3.08
CA TYR A 223 8.94 6.07 -3.32
C TYR A 223 8.14 7.13 -4.08
N PHE A 224 7.68 6.79 -5.28
CA PHE A 224 6.90 7.70 -6.11
C PHE A 224 5.43 7.46 -5.86
N VAL A 225 4.69 8.53 -5.59
CA VAL A 225 3.23 8.50 -5.48
C VAL A 225 2.64 8.93 -6.83
N ASN A 226 2.10 7.97 -7.58
CA ASN A 226 1.55 8.16 -8.91
C ASN A 226 0.01 8.20 -8.93
N ASP A 227 -0.63 7.84 -7.81
CA ASP A 227 -2.07 7.92 -7.59
C ASP A 227 -2.39 7.95 -6.09
N GLU A 228 -3.68 7.94 -5.73
CA GLU A 228 -4.14 7.93 -4.34
C GLU A 228 -3.85 6.60 -3.61
N LEU A 229 -3.73 5.48 -4.32
CA LEU A 229 -3.41 4.18 -3.71
C LEU A 229 -1.93 4.12 -3.29
N ASP A 230 -1.04 4.68 -4.09
CA ASP A 230 0.35 4.89 -3.68
C ASP A 230 0.41 5.81 -2.45
N LEU A 231 -0.44 6.85 -2.41
CA LEU A 231 -0.45 7.80 -1.29
C LEU A 231 -0.79 7.11 0.04
N LEU A 232 -1.70 6.12 0.06
CA LEU A 232 -2.03 5.32 1.25
C LEU A 232 -0.80 4.66 1.87
N ASN A 233 0.18 4.30 1.03
CA ASN A 233 1.38 3.60 1.46
C ASN A 233 2.55 4.55 1.73
N ALA A 234 2.43 5.84 1.37
CA ALA A 234 3.50 6.81 1.44
C ALA A 234 3.99 7.06 2.87
N ALA A 235 3.07 7.18 3.84
CA ALA A 235 3.41 7.40 5.24
C ALA A 235 4.16 6.22 5.90
N ASN A 236 4.05 5.02 5.31
CA ASN A 236 4.76 3.82 5.77
C ASN A 236 6.15 3.64 5.12
N GLN A 237 6.55 4.55 4.21
CA GLN A 237 7.83 4.41 3.52
C GLN A 237 8.99 4.91 4.36
N THR A 238 10.05 4.11 4.39
CA THR A 238 11.36 4.52 4.93
C THR A 238 12.20 5.29 3.93
N ARG A 239 11.80 5.27 2.65
CA ARG A 239 12.45 6.00 1.54
C ARG A 239 11.88 7.42 1.42
N PRO A 240 12.65 8.38 0.86
CA PRO A 240 12.09 9.67 0.49
C PRO A 240 10.85 9.50 -0.40
N VAL A 241 9.76 10.15 -0.05
CA VAL A 241 8.51 10.13 -0.82
C VAL A 241 8.49 11.31 -1.78
N VAL A 242 8.17 11.05 -3.04
CA VAL A 242 8.00 12.08 -4.08
C VAL A 242 6.62 11.93 -4.71
N ILE A 243 5.75 12.91 -4.49
CA ILE A 243 4.39 12.90 -5.03
C ILE A 243 4.37 13.46 -6.45
N LYS A 244 4.20 12.57 -7.43
CA LYS A 244 4.15 12.91 -8.86
C LYS A 244 2.77 13.33 -9.30
N ASP A 245 1.75 12.60 -8.84
CA ASP A 245 0.37 12.88 -9.19
C ASP A 245 -0.14 14.17 -8.52
N GLU A 246 -0.77 15.03 -9.31
CA GLU A 246 -1.26 16.33 -8.85
C GLU A 246 -2.44 16.15 -7.90
N ARG A 247 -3.35 15.22 -8.22
CA ARG A 247 -4.53 14.93 -7.42
C ARG A 247 -4.13 14.37 -6.05
N ALA A 248 -3.26 13.37 -5.99
CA ALA A 248 -2.67 12.85 -4.76
C ALA A 248 -1.95 13.94 -3.96
N ARG A 249 -1.25 14.89 -4.62
CA ARG A 249 -0.62 16.02 -3.92
C ARG A 249 -1.64 16.94 -3.25
N THR A 250 -2.80 17.16 -3.88
CA THR A 250 -3.88 17.95 -3.24
C THR A 250 -4.48 17.22 -2.04
N VAL A 251 -4.67 15.89 -2.15
CA VAL A 251 -5.15 15.04 -1.05
C VAL A 251 -4.15 15.04 0.11
N ASP A 252 -2.86 14.86 -0.15
CA ASP A 252 -1.80 14.91 0.87
C ASP A 252 -1.77 16.24 1.61
N ALA A 253 -1.87 17.37 0.88
CA ALA A 253 -1.92 18.70 1.48
C ALA A 253 -3.16 18.88 2.37
N LYS A 254 -4.34 18.43 1.91
CA LYS A 254 -5.58 18.47 2.69
C LYS A 254 -5.51 17.59 3.93
N ALA A 255 -4.99 16.36 3.81
CA ALA A 255 -4.79 15.45 4.94
C ALA A 255 -3.86 16.07 6.01
N LYS A 256 -2.74 16.68 5.60
CA LYS A 256 -1.83 17.40 6.52
C LYS A 256 -2.53 18.56 7.23
N GLN A 257 -3.34 19.34 6.51
CA GLN A 257 -4.12 20.42 7.09
C GLN A 257 -5.09 19.90 8.15
N ILE A 258 -5.89 18.87 7.80
CA ILE A 258 -6.85 18.24 8.71
C ILE A 258 -6.14 17.80 10.00
N LEU A 259 -5.03 17.08 9.88
CA LEU A 259 -4.28 16.59 11.04
C LEU A 259 -3.72 17.73 11.90
N ALA A 260 -3.25 18.82 11.29
CA ALA A 260 -2.80 20.00 12.05
C ALA A 260 -3.95 20.64 12.85
N ASP A 261 -5.16 20.65 12.29
CA ASP A 261 -6.34 21.23 12.91
C ASP A 261 -6.84 20.37 14.09
N ILE A 262 -6.83 19.04 13.96
CA ILE A 262 -7.46 18.13 14.93
C ILE A 262 -6.48 17.47 15.92
N ILE A 263 -5.20 17.31 15.58
CA ILE A 263 -4.21 16.65 16.42
C ILE A 263 -3.41 17.67 17.22
N LYS A 264 -3.33 17.47 18.54
CA LYS A 264 -2.60 18.35 19.46
C LYS A 264 -1.43 17.63 20.14
N PRO A 265 -0.36 18.34 20.51
CA PRO A 265 0.75 17.74 21.27
C PRO A 265 0.25 17.06 22.55
N GLY A 266 0.73 15.84 22.80
CA GLY A 266 0.38 15.06 24.00
C GLY A 266 -0.84 14.16 23.87
N MET A 267 -1.60 14.20 22.77
CA MET A 267 -2.67 13.24 22.52
C MET A 267 -2.13 11.80 22.42
N SER A 268 -2.78 10.89 23.12
CA SER A 268 -2.61 9.44 22.99
C SER A 268 -3.08 8.93 21.63
N ASP A 269 -2.67 7.70 21.26
CA ASP A 269 -3.14 7.04 20.04
C ASP A 269 -4.67 6.99 19.96
N TYR A 270 -5.33 6.68 21.08
CA TYR A 270 -6.79 6.67 21.19
C TYR A 270 -7.42 8.05 20.93
N GLU A 271 -6.89 9.12 21.52
CA GLU A 271 -7.40 10.48 21.31
C GLU A 271 -7.21 10.94 19.86
N ARG A 272 -6.08 10.57 19.25
CA ARG A 272 -5.80 10.89 17.84
C ARG A 272 -6.74 10.15 16.90
N GLU A 273 -6.95 8.86 17.13
CA GLU A 273 -7.92 8.06 16.40
C GLU A 273 -9.33 8.63 16.51
N LEU A 274 -9.78 8.92 17.74
CA LEU A 274 -11.11 9.48 18.00
C LEU A 274 -11.30 10.84 17.30
N ALA A 275 -10.28 11.70 17.32
CA ALA A 275 -10.32 12.98 16.62
C ALA A 275 -10.45 12.80 15.09
N ILE A 276 -9.71 11.86 14.51
CA ILE A 276 -9.77 11.52 13.08
C ILE A 276 -11.16 10.96 12.71
N HIS A 277 -11.64 9.99 13.48
CA HIS A 277 -12.97 9.42 13.31
C HIS A 277 -14.04 10.51 13.32
N ASN A 278 -14.05 11.37 14.35
CA ASN A 278 -15.03 12.43 14.47
C ASN A 278 -14.94 13.44 13.33
N TYR A 279 -13.73 13.77 12.87
CA TYR A 279 -13.56 14.63 11.70
C TYR A 279 -14.24 14.03 10.47
N LEU A 280 -14.04 12.74 10.21
CA LEU A 280 -14.62 12.06 9.04
C LEU A 280 -16.15 12.08 9.08
N LEU A 281 -16.77 11.74 10.21
CA LEU A 281 -18.23 11.78 10.38
C LEU A 281 -18.80 13.20 10.22
N LEU A 282 -18.06 14.23 10.62
CA LEU A 282 -18.56 15.62 10.57
C LEU A 282 -18.36 16.30 9.21
N HIS A 283 -17.58 15.72 8.29
CA HIS A 283 -17.19 16.39 7.04
C HIS A 283 -17.45 15.55 5.79
N ILE A 284 -17.94 14.33 5.94
CA ILE A 284 -18.23 13.43 4.83
C ILE A 284 -19.66 12.92 5.01
N ALA A 285 -20.43 12.97 3.94
CA ALA A 285 -21.74 12.35 3.86
C ALA A 285 -21.67 11.07 3.01
N TYR A 286 -22.35 10.02 3.47
CA TYR A 286 -22.47 8.80 2.68
C TYR A 286 -23.26 9.05 1.38
N ASP A 287 -22.76 8.59 0.23
CA ASP A 287 -23.39 8.74 -1.09
C ASP A 287 -24.58 7.78 -1.27
N TYR A 288 -25.56 7.89 -0.38
CA TYR A 288 -26.58 6.89 -0.15
C TYR A 288 -27.58 6.76 -1.29
N ASP A 289 -27.97 7.89 -1.90
CA ASP A 289 -28.92 7.90 -2.99
C ASP A 289 -28.32 7.23 -4.23
N ASN A 290 -27.06 7.54 -4.58
CA ASN A 290 -26.41 6.86 -5.69
C ASN A 290 -26.11 5.39 -5.36
N TYR A 291 -25.79 5.08 -4.10
CA TYR A 291 -25.59 3.70 -3.67
C TYR A 291 -26.86 2.86 -3.85
N LYS A 292 -28.01 3.36 -3.39
CA LYS A 292 -29.31 2.70 -3.56
C LYS A 292 -29.72 2.55 -5.01
N ASN A 293 -29.40 3.53 -5.84
CA ASN A 293 -29.76 3.54 -7.25
C ASN A 293 -28.73 2.83 -8.14
N ASN A 294 -27.65 2.30 -7.56
CA ASN A 294 -26.54 1.68 -8.29
C ASN A 294 -25.91 2.63 -9.34
N THR A 295 -25.77 3.91 -8.97
CA THR A 295 -25.23 5.01 -9.78
C THR A 295 -24.04 5.71 -9.13
N VAL A 296 -23.37 5.06 -8.18
CA VAL A 296 -22.22 5.66 -7.45
C VAL A 296 -21.13 6.07 -8.44
N PRO A 297 -20.74 7.36 -8.48
CA PRO A 297 -19.66 7.81 -9.32
C PRO A 297 -18.32 7.30 -8.79
N GLU A 298 -17.35 7.10 -9.69
CA GLU A 298 -16.00 6.64 -9.35
C GLU A 298 -15.37 7.47 -8.22
N GLU A 299 -15.61 8.78 -8.22
CA GLU A 299 -15.12 9.72 -7.21
C GLU A 299 -15.49 9.33 -5.77
N SER A 300 -16.71 8.80 -5.54
CA SER A 300 -17.18 8.43 -4.19
C SER A 300 -16.43 7.24 -3.60
N TYR A 301 -15.63 6.53 -4.40
CA TYR A 301 -14.75 5.43 -3.96
C TYR A 301 -13.32 5.88 -3.61
N THR A 302 -13.02 7.18 -3.69
CA THR A 302 -11.67 7.75 -3.58
C THR A 302 -11.48 8.58 -2.30
N ILE A 303 -10.22 8.79 -1.90
CA ILE A 303 -9.86 9.70 -0.81
C ILE A 303 -10.17 11.14 -1.21
N TYR A 304 -9.98 11.48 -2.48
CA TYR A 304 -10.35 12.80 -2.99
C TYR A 304 -11.86 13.08 -2.86
N GLY A 305 -12.73 12.14 -3.24
CA GLY A 305 -14.18 12.29 -3.04
C GLY A 305 -14.52 12.56 -1.57
N SER A 306 -13.92 11.78 -0.68
CA SER A 306 -14.06 11.94 0.77
C SER A 306 -13.52 13.28 1.29
N LEU A 307 -12.22 13.54 1.21
CA LEU A 307 -11.58 14.67 1.89
C LEU A 307 -11.73 16.02 1.16
N MET A 308 -11.96 16.00 -0.15
CA MET A 308 -12.07 17.22 -0.97
C MET A 308 -13.52 17.56 -1.31
N LYS A 309 -14.39 16.57 -1.51
CA LYS A 309 -15.80 16.79 -1.86
C LYS A 309 -16.78 16.51 -0.72
N GLY A 310 -16.34 15.88 0.36
CA GLY A 310 -17.20 15.53 1.49
C GLY A 310 -18.25 14.48 1.14
N ILE A 311 -17.99 13.61 0.16
CA ILE A 311 -18.93 12.55 -0.25
C ILE A 311 -18.18 11.25 -0.54
N ALA A 312 -18.64 10.15 0.04
CA ALA A 312 -18.01 8.85 -0.16
C ALA A 312 -18.96 7.67 0.04
N VAL A 313 -18.56 6.49 -0.44
CA VAL A 313 -19.07 5.19 0.02
C VAL A 313 -18.02 4.49 0.86
N CYS A 314 -18.33 3.28 1.36
CA CYS A 314 -17.50 2.55 2.33
C CYS A 314 -16.00 2.50 2.00
N GLN A 315 -15.63 2.33 0.74
CA GLN A 315 -14.23 2.35 0.31
C GLN A 315 -13.55 3.72 0.54
N GLY A 316 -14.22 4.82 0.19
CA GLY A 316 -13.69 6.17 0.37
C GLY A 316 -13.47 6.51 1.85
N TYR A 317 -14.40 6.09 2.74
CA TYR A 317 -14.23 6.20 4.19
C TYR A 317 -13.03 5.39 4.67
N ALA A 318 -12.95 4.10 4.32
CA ALA A 318 -11.89 3.22 4.78
C ALA A 318 -10.50 3.70 4.32
N TYR A 319 -10.39 4.22 3.09
CA TYR A 319 -9.14 4.75 2.55
C TYR A 319 -8.75 6.06 3.24
N SER A 320 -9.70 6.95 3.47
CA SER A 320 -9.45 8.24 4.14
C SER A 320 -9.06 8.05 5.60
N ALA A 321 -9.73 7.14 6.30
CA ALA A 321 -9.38 6.75 7.65
C ALA A 321 -7.96 6.16 7.69
N GLN A 322 -7.62 5.20 6.81
CA GLN A 322 -6.27 4.65 6.77
C GLN A 322 -5.21 5.73 6.49
N LEU A 323 -5.45 6.64 5.55
CA LEU A 323 -4.51 7.72 5.24
C LEU A 323 -4.25 8.58 6.48
N LEU A 324 -5.31 9.11 7.10
CA LEU A 324 -5.18 10.01 8.25
C LEU A 324 -4.57 9.30 9.47
N LEU A 325 -4.99 8.06 9.76
CA LEU A 325 -4.45 7.26 10.86
C LEU A 325 -2.95 6.97 10.66
N THR A 326 -2.56 6.54 9.46
CA THR A 326 -1.16 6.21 9.15
C THR A 326 -0.29 7.47 9.22
N MET A 327 -0.76 8.60 8.68
CA MET A 327 -0.07 9.89 8.79
C MET A 327 0.01 10.40 10.23
N ALA A 328 -0.94 10.03 11.09
CA ALA A 328 -0.88 10.26 12.53
C ALA A 328 -0.01 9.21 13.27
N GLY A 329 0.62 8.27 12.56
CA GLY A 329 1.49 7.25 13.16
C GLY A 329 0.74 6.10 13.84
N ILE A 330 -0.53 5.90 13.50
CA ILE A 330 -1.36 4.77 13.96
C ILE A 330 -1.38 3.71 12.85
N GLU A 331 -0.96 2.50 13.18
CA GLU A 331 -1.00 1.37 12.24
C GLU A 331 -2.46 1.02 11.94
N SER A 332 -2.82 1.03 10.65
CA SER A 332 -4.18 0.76 10.17
C SER A 332 -4.14 -0.03 8.87
N HIS A 333 -5.08 -0.96 8.72
CA HIS A 333 -5.23 -1.84 7.55
C HIS A 333 -6.67 -1.80 7.06
N ILE A 334 -6.87 -1.58 5.77
CA ILE A 334 -8.17 -1.78 5.12
C ILE A 334 -8.54 -3.26 5.17
N VAL A 335 -9.77 -3.54 5.59
CA VAL A 335 -10.39 -4.86 5.54
C VAL A 335 -11.59 -4.79 4.61
N THR A 336 -11.77 -5.84 3.79
CA THR A 336 -12.92 -5.97 2.89
C THR A 336 -13.71 -7.22 3.23
N GLY A 337 -15.03 -7.12 3.16
CA GLY A 337 -15.94 -8.23 3.45
C GLY A 337 -17.31 -7.99 2.85
N THR A 338 -18.32 -8.55 3.50
CA THR A 338 -19.72 -8.31 3.16
C THR A 338 -20.57 -8.02 4.39
N VAL A 339 -21.62 -7.23 4.19
CA VAL A 339 -22.72 -7.06 5.15
C VAL A 339 -24.04 -7.23 4.42
N ASP A 340 -24.93 -8.06 4.96
CA ASP A 340 -26.22 -8.41 4.34
C ASP A 340 -26.07 -8.83 2.84
N GLY A 341 -24.92 -9.43 2.49
CA GLY A 341 -24.58 -9.88 1.14
C GLY A 341 -23.96 -8.83 0.21
N ALA A 342 -23.94 -7.55 0.59
CA ALA A 342 -23.30 -6.48 -0.16
C ALA A 342 -21.83 -6.31 0.22
N ARG A 343 -20.97 -5.90 -0.73
CA ARG A 343 -19.55 -5.63 -0.46
C ARG A 343 -19.38 -4.44 0.46
N HIS A 344 -18.47 -4.57 1.42
CA HIS A 344 -18.18 -3.54 2.40
C HIS A 344 -16.68 -3.44 2.72
N ALA A 345 -16.24 -2.27 3.16
CA ALA A 345 -14.85 -2.00 3.53
C ALA A 345 -14.79 -1.13 4.80
N TRP A 346 -13.85 -1.46 5.69
CA TRP A 346 -13.60 -0.78 6.96
C TRP A 346 -12.11 -0.88 7.32
N ASN A 347 -11.73 -0.47 8.53
CA ASN A 347 -10.34 -0.51 8.99
C ASN A 347 -10.15 -1.44 10.20
N LYS A 348 -8.97 -2.05 10.27
CA LYS A 348 -8.44 -2.69 11.47
C LYS A 348 -7.24 -1.87 11.96
N VAL A 349 -7.34 -1.36 13.17
CA VAL A 349 -6.44 -0.35 13.75
C VAL A 349 -5.72 -0.91 14.97
N LYS A 350 -4.50 -0.46 15.22
CA LYS A 350 -3.70 -0.91 16.35
C LYS A 350 -3.48 0.19 17.36
N ILE A 351 -4.01 0.01 18.56
CA ILE A 351 -3.92 0.97 19.66
C ILE A 351 -3.38 0.23 20.90
N GLY A 352 -2.35 0.78 21.55
CA GLY A 352 -1.75 0.16 22.73
C GLY A 352 -1.25 -1.27 22.52
N GLY A 353 -0.85 -1.63 21.29
CA GLY A 353 -0.34 -2.95 20.94
C GLY A 353 -1.40 -4.02 20.61
N ALA A 354 -2.69 -3.71 20.78
CA ALA A 354 -3.80 -4.59 20.42
C ALA A 354 -4.52 -4.09 19.16
N TYR A 355 -5.18 -4.99 18.44
CA TYR A 355 -5.97 -4.64 17.24
C TYR A 355 -7.45 -4.51 17.58
N TYR A 356 -8.10 -3.60 16.86
CA TYR A 356 -9.52 -3.30 16.95
C TYR A 356 -10.12 -3.14 15.56
N ASN A 357 -11.41 -3.41 15.39
CA ASN A 357 -12.13 -3.03 14.18
C ASN A 357 -12.71 -1.63 14.35
N LEU A 358 -12.50 -0.79 13.33
CA LEU A 358 -13.02 0.55 13.20
C LEU A 358 -13.82 0.64 11.89
N ASP A 359 -15.13 0.81 12.00
CA ASP A 359 -16.00 1.03 10.84
C ASP A 359 -16.62 2.43 10.87
N VAL A 360 -15.87 3.37 10.31
CA VAL A 360 -16.28 4.79 10.20
C VAL A 360 -17.57 4.92 9.37
N THR A 361 -17.81 4.02 8.42
CA THR A 361 -18.99 4.09 7.55
C THR A 361 -20.25 3.72 8.33
N TRP A 362 -20.19 2.70 9.19
CA TRP A 362 -21.32 2.29 10.01
C TRP A 362 -21.55 3.18 11.23
N ASP A 363 -20.53 3.93 11.65
CA ASP A 363 -20.68 4.99 12.64
C ASP A 363 -21.21 6.32 12.05
N ASP A 364 -21.22 6.45 10.71
CA ASP A 364 -21.84 7.59 10.01
C ASP A 364 -23.36 7.36 9.84
N PRO A 365 -24.23 8.15 10.50
CA PRO A 365 -25.67 7.95 10.44
C PRO A 365 -26.24 8.22 9.04
N VAL A 366 -27.10 7.31 8.55
CA VAL A 366 -27.86 7.52 7.31
C VAL A 366 -29.37 7.61 7.61
N PRO A 367 -30.10 8.66 7.15
CA PRO A 367 -29.60 9.82 6.41
C PRO A 367 -28.65 10.66 7.28
N ASP A 368 -27.71 11.33 6.62
CA ASP A 368 -26.75 12.22 7.28
C ASP A 368 -27.48 13.29 8.11
N VAL A 369 -27.02 13.47 9.34
CA VAL A 369 -27.55 14.46 10.28
C VAL A 369 -26.37 15.28 10.76
N GLU A 370 -26.33 16.54 10.31
CA GLU A 370 -25.27 17.48 10.65
C GLU A 370 -24.97 17.50 12.16
N GLY A 371 -23.70 17.33 12.51
CA GLY A 371 -23.22 17.37 13.89
C GLY A 371 -23.44 16.08 14.70
N ARG A 372 -23.98 15.00 14.09
CA ARG A 372 -24.23 13.75 14.80
C ARG A 372 -23.01 12.83 14.78
N LEU A 373 -22.56 12.44 15.96
CA LEU A 373 -21.51 11.44 16.15
C LEU A 373 -22.10 10.16 16.73
N THR A 374 -21.70 9.02 16.17
CA THR A 374 -21.98 7.70 16.75
C THR A 374 -20.69 6.88 16.83
N TYR A 375 -20.68 5.81 17.62
CA TYR A 375 -19.46 5.10 18.01
C TYR A 375 -19.68 3.59 18.17
N GLY A 376 -20.77 3.06 17.59
CA GLY A 376 -21.18 1.66 17.73
C GLY A 376 -20.11 0.69 17.25
N TYR A 377 -19.38 1.08 16.19
CA TYR A 377 -18.33 0.34 15.53
C TYR A 377 -16.93 0.93 15.74
N PHE A 378 -16.79 1.85 16.72
CA PHE A 378 -15.51 2.40 17.14
C PHE A 378 -14.79 1.41 18.05
N ASN A 379 -13.71 0.83 17.53
CA ASN A 379 -12.84 -0.11 18.22
C ASN A 379 -13.56 -1.32 18.82
N ILE A 380 -14.26 -2.09 17.99
CA ILE A 380 -14.95 -3.32 18.39
C ILE A 380 -14.13 -4.57 18.11
N THR A 381 -14.44 -5.65 18.83
CA THR A 381 -13.81 -6.95 18.63
C THR A 381 -14.27 -7.63 17.33
N ASP A 382 -13.52 -8.65 16.88
CA ASP A 382 -13.93 -9.52 15.77
C ASP A 382 -15.28 -10.21 16.07
N ASP A 383 -15.52 -10.60 17.33
CA ASP A 383 -16.77 -11.28 17.72
C ASP A 383 -17.98 -10.33 17.70
N GLU A 384 -17.80 -9.07 18.08
CA GLU A 384 -18.84 -8.05 17.96
C GLU A 384 -19.13 -7.73 16.49
N LEU A 385 -18.10 -7.50 15.68
CA LEU A 385 -18.26 -7.17 14.26
C LEU A 385 -18.88 -8.34 13.46
N ARG A 386 -18.60 -9.60 13.84
CA ARG A 386 -19.17 -10.81 13.20
C ARG A 386 -20.68 -10.98 13.36
N ARG A 387 -21.34 -10.15 14.16
CA ARG A 387 -22.80 -10.19 14.29
C ARG A 387 -23.51 -9.76 13.01
N ASP A 388 -22.87 -8.93 12.19
CA ASP A 388 -23.40 -8.42 10.92
C ASP A 388 -22.39 -8.41 9.76
N HIS A 389 -21.08 -8.49 10.03
CA HIS A 389 -20.05 -8.56 9.00
C HIS A 389 -19.53 -9.97 8.76
N VAL A 390 -19.19 -10.25 7.50
CA VAL A 390 -18.53 -11.50 7.07
C VAL A 390 -17.25 -11.18 6.32
N TRP A 391 -16.12 -11.74 6.76
CA TRP A 391 -14.83 -11.59 6.08
C TRP A 391 -13.84 -12.70 6.42
N THR A 392 -12.77 -12.74 5.63
CA THR A 392 -11.57 -13.53 5.90
C THR A 392 -10.34 -12.66 5.67
N ASP A 393 -9.41 -12.67 6.62
CA ASP A 393 -8.14 -11.95 6.54
C ASP A 393 -7.02 -12.80 7.19
N GLN A 394 -5.77 -12.38 7.00
CA GLN A 394 -4.59 -12.94 7.69
C GLN A 394 -4.03 -11.96 8.73
N LEU A 395 -4.82 -10.95 9.12
CA LEU A 395 -4.43 -9.95 10.09
C LEU A 395 -4.57 -10.51 11.52
N PRO A 396 -3.86 -9.93 12.49
CA PRO A 396 -4.07 -10.27 13.89
C PRO A 396 -5.54 -10.11 14.32
N LYS A 397 -5.96 -10.93 15.27
CA LYS A 397 -7.33 -10.93 15.80
C LYS A 397 -7.58 -9.71 16.68
N ALA A 398 -8.73 -9.08 16.50
CA ALA A 398 -9.18 -8.00 17.37
C ALA A 398 -9.98 -8.58 18.54
N THR A 399 -9.34 -8.76 19.70
CA THR A 399 -9.96 -9.35 20.89
C THR A 399 -9.99 -8.41 22.09
N ALA A 400 -9.29 -7.29 22.02
CA ALA A 400 -9.24 -6.33 23.10
C ALA A 400 -10.47 -5.42 23.10
N ILE A 401 -10.89 -4.98 24.28
CA ILE A 401 -12.07 -4.11 24.48
C ILE A 401 -11.71 -2.75 25.08
N ILE A 402 -10.50 -2.60 25.63
CA ILE A 402 -10.15 -1.45 26.48
C ILE A 402 -10.27 -0.09 25.78
N TYR A 403 -10.09 -0.05 24.46
CA TYR A 403 -10.22 1.17 23.64
C TYR A 403 -11.51 1.20 22.82
N ASN A 404 -12.46 0.29 23.07
CA ASN A 404 -13.82 0.46 22.59
C ASN A 404 -14.41 1.73 23.21
N TYR A 405 -15.06 2.59 22.42
CA TYR A 405 -15.56 3.89 22.90
C TYR A 405 -16.43 3.77 24.17
N TYR A 406 -17.38 2.84 24.18
CA TYR A 406 -18.28 2.67 25.32
C TYR A 406 -17.59 2.05 26.52
N THR A 407 -16.67 1.11 26.30
CA THR A 407 -15.89 0.51 27.40
C THR A 407 -14.98 1.55 28.04
N TYR A 408 -14.24 2.29 27.21
CA TYR A 408 -13.30 3.32 27.64
C TYR A 408 -13.99 4.42 28.48
N ASN A 409 -15.22 4.78 28.13
CA ASN A 409 -15.99 5.82 28.81
C ASN A 409 -16.96 5.30 29.91
N GLY A 410 -16.93 4.00 30.26
CA GLY A 410 -17.82 3.45 31.29
C GLY A 410 -19.31 3.47 30.90
N LEU A 411 -19.59 3.38 29.60
CA LEU A 411 -20.93 3.43 29.01
C LEU A 411 -21.45 2.05 28.60
N THR A 412 -20.74 0.97 28.96
CA THR A 412 -21.23 -0.40 28.78
C THR A 412 -22.15 -0.84 29.90
N VAL A 413 -23.07 -1.75 29.58
CA VAL A 413 -23.89 -2.47 30.54
C VAL A 413 -23.91 -3.96 30.21
N ASP A 414 -23.78 -4.78 31.25
CA ASP A 414 -23.52 -6.21 31.10
C ASP A 414 -24.75 -7.07 31.40
N THR A 415 -25.75 -6.48 32.08
CA THR A 415 -27.00 -7.15 32.42
C THR A 415 -28.21 -6.23 32.19
N PRO A 416 -29.41 -6.81 31.99
CA PRO A 416 -30.65 -6.04 31.96
C PRO A 416 -30.86 -5.18 33.22
N GLN A 417 -30.49 -5.70 34.39
CA GLN A 417 -30.60 -4.96 35.64
C GLN A 417 -29.71 -3.72 35.66
N GLN A 418 -28.44 -3.84 35.28
CA GLN A 418 -27.53 -2.69 35.19
C GLN A 418 -28.03 -1.65 34.17
N PHE A 419 -28.61 -2.11 33.06
CA PHE A 419 -29.22 -1.20 32.10
C PHE A 419 -30.38 -0.42 32.71
N GLU A 420 -31.33 -1.09 33.38
CA GLU A 420 -32.44 -0.43 34.06
C GLU A 420 -31.96 0.57 35.12
N GLU A 421 -30.95 0.21 35.91
CA GLU A 421 -30.35 1.10 36.92
C GLU A 421 -29.74 2.36 36.29
N ARG A 422 -29.01 2.24 35.18
CA ARG A 422 -28.42 3.39 34.48
C ARG A 422 -29.48 4.30 33.85
N ILE A 423 -30.58 3.75 33.37
CA ILE A 423 -31.72 4.52 32.86
C ILE A 423 -32.44 5.25 34.01
N ASP A 424 -32.68 4.55 35.13
CA ASP A 424 -33.27 5.12 36.35
C ASP A 424 -32.45 6.32 36.87
N ASP A 425 -31.12 6.17 36.97
CA ASP A 425 -30.21 7.22 37.40
C ASP A 425 -30.22 8.43 36.45
N ALA A 426 -30.25 8.20 35.14
CA ALA A 426 -30.34 9.27 34.14
C ALA A 426 -31.65 10.07 34.30
N ILE A 427 -32.77 9.39 34.55
CA ILE A 427 -34.08 10.04 34.74
C ILE A 427 -34.10 10.84 36.05
N ARG A 428 -33.61 10.26 37.16
CA ARG A 428 -33.56 10.95 38.47
C ARG A 428 -32.67 12.17 38.46
N SER A 429 -31.58 12.13 37.69
CA SER A 429 -30.67 13.27 37.50
C SER A 429 -31.18 14.31 36.50
N LYS A 430 -32.37 14.11 35.91
CA LYS A 430 -32.97 14.97 34.90
C LYS A 430 -32.10 15.13 33.64
N ALA A 431 -31.37 14.08 33.25
CA ALA A 431 -30.62 14.08 31.99
C ALA A 431 -31.59 14.13 30.79
N ASP A 432 -31.28 14.93 29.77
CA ASP A 432 -32.09 15.00 28.54
C ASP A 432 -31.98 13.73 27.68
N SER A 433 -30.87 13.01 27.82
CA SER A 433 -30.61 11.77 27.09
C SER A 433 -29.61 10.87 27.81
N VAL A 434 -29.64 9.58 27.48
CA VAL A 434 -28.63 8.61 27.90
C VAL A 434 -28.36 7.62 26.78
N THR A 435 -27.09 7.33 26.53
CA THR A 435 -26.64 6.42 25.47
C THR A 435 -25.70 5.39 26.07
N LEU A 436 -26.04 4.11 25.93
CA LEU A 436 -25.34 2.98 26.54
C LEU A 436 -25.15 1.87 25.51
N LYS A 437 -24.06 1.12 25.63
CA LYS A 437 -23.83 -0.09 24.82
C LYS A 437 -24.08 -1.34 25.65
N ARG A 438 -24.99 -2.20 25.19
CA ARG A 438 -25.23 -3.49 25.83
C ARG A 438 -24.25 -4.51 25.29
N ILE A 439 -23.64 -5.28 26.20
CA ILE A 439 -22.83 -6.44 25.82
C ILE A 439 -23.60 -7.77 25.90
N TYR A 440 -24.88 -7.72 26.27
CA TYR A 440 -25.81 -8.84 26.33
C TYR A 440 -26.90 -8.73 25.24
N THR A 441 -27.55 -9.86 24.94
CA THR A 441 -28.66 -9.93 23.98
C THR A 441 -30.00 -9.97 24.70
N ASP A 442 -30.93 -9.06 24.34
CA ASP A 442 -32.30 -9.08 24.87
C ASP A 442 -33.13 -10.17 24.20
N SER A 443 -33.58 -11.15 24.98
CA SER A 443 -34.51 -12.19 24.50
C SER A 443 -35.94 -11.67 24.30
N GLN A 444 -36.30 -10.54 24.93
CA GLN A 444 -37.65 -9.97 24.92
C GLN A 444 -37.79 -8.69 24.07
N GLY A 445 -36.69 -8.10 23.60
CA GLY A 445 -36.71 -6.86 22.82
C GLY A 445 -37.15 -5.62 23.63
N ALA A 446 -37.46 -4.52 22.94
CA ALA A 446 -37.69 -3.21 23.57
C ALA A 446 -38.95 -3.12 24.47
N SER A 447 -39.85 -4.11 24.43
CA SER A 447 -40.99 -4.20 25.34
C SER A 447 -40.55 -4.39 26.81
N ALA A 448 -39.34 -4.92 27.03
CA ALA A 448 -38.74 -5.12 28.34
C ALA A 448 -38.53 -3.82 29.13
N TRP A 449 -38.49 -2.64 28.49
CA TRP A 449 -38.22 -1.36 29.17
C TRP A 449 -39.48 -0.63 29.63
N SER A 450 -40.67 -1.14 29.30
CA SER A 450 -41.94 -0.55 29.72
C SER A 450 -42.07 -0.39 31.24
N PRO A 451 -41.64 -1.35 32.09
CA PRO A 451 -41.74 -1.23 33.55
C PRO A 451 -40.96 -0.04 34.11
N ILE A 452 -39.71 0.17 33.67
CA ILE A 452 -38.90 1.30 34.15
C ILE A 452 -39.47 2.64 33.69
N MET A 453 -40.04 2.71 32.48
CA MET A 453 -40.69 3.94 31.99
C MET A 453 -42.00 4.24 32.75
N GLN A 454 -42.78 3.20 33.08
CA GLN A 454 -43.99 3.36 33.90
C GLN A 454 -43.68 3.85 35.32
N LYS A 455 -42.57 3.38 35.92
CA LYS A 455 -42.08 3.86 37.22
C LYS A 455 -41.90 5.38 37.26
N HIS A 456 -41.48 5.99 36.15
CA HIS A 456 -41.24 7.43 36.03
C HIS A 456 -42.33 8.22 35.28
N ALA A 457 -43.53 7.64 35.10
CA ALA A 457 -44.61 8.28 34.33
C ALA A 457 -45.08 9.64 34.89
N ALA A 458 -44.86 9.87 36.20
CA ALA A 458 -45.14 11.14 36.86
C ALA A 458 -44.11 12.24 36.55
N GLU A 459 -42.90 11.87 36.14
CA GLU A 459 -41.79 12.78 35.90
C GLU A 459 -41.58 13.07 34.41
N ILE A 460 -41.78 12.06 33.58
CA ILE A 460 -41.53 12.11 32.14
C ILE A 460 -42.86 12.34 31.40
N ALA A 461 -42.89 13.37 30.57
CA ALA A 461 -44.00 13.65 29.66
C ALA A 461 -43.99 12.68 28.47
N SER A 462 -42.82 12.41 27.91
CA SER A 462 -42.61 11.45 26.81
C SER A 462 -41.14 11.02 26.72
N TYR A 463 -40.88 9.87 26.10
CA TYR A 463 -39.52 9.44 25.75
C TYR A 463 -39.48 8.89 24.31
N SER A 464 -38.29 8.88 23.73
CA SER A 464 -37.99 8.18 22.47
C SER A 464 -36.69 7.41 22.61
N TYR A 465 -36.51 6.33 21.86
CA TYR A 465 -35.25 5.60 21.84
C TYR A 465 -34.84 5.17 20.43
N THR A 466 -33.54 4.95 20.25
CA THR A 466 -32.96 4.28 19.08
C THR A 466 -32.11 3.10 19.54
N MET A 467 -32.08 2.04 18.73
CA MET A 467 -31.25 0.86 18.95
C MET A 467 -30.67 0.40 17.62
N ASP A 468 -29.36 0.17 17.57
CA ASP A 468 -28.67 -0.34 16.37
C ASP A 468 -28.13 -1.76 16.57
N LYS A 469 -27.58 -2.34 15.48
CA LYS A 469 -27.03 -3.69 15.46
C LYS A 469 -25.75 -3.85 16.30
N SER A 470 -25.06 -2.74 16.64
CA SER A 470 -23.89 -2.75 17.51
C SER A 470 -24.25 -2.98 18.98
N GLY A 471 -25.54 -2.91 19.33
CA GLY A 471 -26.05 -3.08 20.70
C GLY A 471 -26.17 -1.76 21.46
N VAL A 472 -25.90 -0.63 20.81
CA VAL A 472 -26.07 0.71 21.39
C VAL A 472 -27.55 1.06 21.46
N VAL A 473 -27.95 1.60 22.61
CA VAL A 473 -29.30 2.13 22.85
C VAL A 473 -29.16 3.58 23.32
N SER A 474 -29.90 4.47 22.68
CA SER A 474 -29.99 5.88 23.09
C SER A 474 -31.41 6.24 23.44
N PHE A 475 -31.63 6.78 24.63
CA PHE A 475 -32.89 7.38 25.04
C PHE A 475 -32.81 8.90 25.01
N LYS A 476 -33.92 9.54 24.64
CA LYS A 476 -34.18 10.96 24.88
C LYS A 476 -35.43 11.10 25.72
N PHE A 477 -35.35 11.94 26.74
CA PHE A 477 -36.43 12.18 27.69
C PHE A 477 -36.99 13.59 27.50
N ARG A 478 -38.28 13.74 27.75
CA ARG A 478 -38.93 15.04 27.90
C ARG A 478 -39.64 15.05 29.24
N TYR A 479 -39.21 15.90 30.15
CA TYR A 479 -39.79 16.02 31.48
C TYR A 479 -41.05 16.90 31.47
N ARG A 480 -41.90 16.73 32.48
CA ARG A 480 -43.14 17.50 32.69
C ARG A 480 -42.87 18.87 33.29
#